data_AF-A0AAU9MXM6-F1
#
_entry.id   AF-A0AAU9MXM6-F1
#
_cell.length_a   1.000
_cell.length_b   1.000
_cell.length_c   1.000
_cell.angle_alpha   90.00
_cell.angle_beta   90.00
_cell.angle_gamma   90.00
#
_symmetry.space_group_name_H-M   'P 1'
#
loop_
_entity.id
_entity.type
_entity.pdbx_description
1 polymer ?
#
loop_
_entity_poly.entity_id
_entity_poly.type
_entity_poly.pdbx_seq_one_letter_code
_entity_poly.pdbx_strand_id
1 'polypeptide(L)'
;MYFAADELEYQAVFPCERLGMGAFRIALESIFNRIHHKPLEYTSFGKPNPEVFKNAESILKQLLNEDHKDTINNSHHFETLYMVGDNPSVDVKGARQAGHPWFSILTGTCVFRGKENHTDYPADKVVDTVEEAVEYILQREAI
;
A
#
# COMPACT_ATOMS: atom_id res chain seq x y z
N MET A 1 -21.74 -7.08 0.71
CA MET A 1 -20.65 -7.99 0.28
C MET A 1 -19.31 -7.34 0.63
N TYR A 2 -18.28 -8.10 0.99
CA TYR A 2 -16.99 -7.55 1.40
C TYR A 2 -15.84 -8.11 0.55
N PHE A 3 -14.94 -7.24 0.12
CA PHE A 3 -13.69 -7.59 -0.58
C PHE A 3 -12.50 -7.14 0.25
N ALA A 4 -11.45 -7.98 0.32
CA ALA A 4 -10.27 -7.70 1.12
C ALA A 4 -9.26 -6.76 0.42
N ALA A 5 -9.37 -6.62 -0.90
CA ALA A 5 -8.54 -5.77 -1.75
C ALA A 5 -9.32 -5.35 -3.00
N ASP A 6 -8.91 -4.24 -3.64
CA ASP A 6 -9.51 -3.75 -4.89
C ASP A 6 -8.50 -3.58 -6.04
N GLU A 7 -7.33 -4.22 -5.91
CA GLU A 7 -6.27 -4.12 -6.92
C GLU A 7 -6.71 -4.86 -8.20
N LEU A 8 -6.72 -4.13 -9.32
CA LEU A 8 -7.07 -4.70 -10.63
C LEU A 8 -6.00 -5.68 -11.11
N GLU A 9 -4.74 -5.27 -10.96
CA GLU A 9 -3.56 -5.97 -11.46
C GLU A 9 -2.53 -6.12 -10.35
N TYR A 10 -1.84 -7.25 -10.36
CA TYR A 10 -0.68 -7.53 -9.52
C TYR A 10 0.39 -8.28 -10.31
N GLN A 11 1.65 -8.11 -9.92
CA GLN A 11 2.77 -8.82 -10.51
C GLN A 11 3.18 -10.01 -9.63
N ALA A 12 3.35 -11.17 -10.24
CA ALA A 12 3.83 -12.39 -9.58
C ALA A 12 5.06 -12.94 -10.32
N VAL A 13 5.42 -14.21 -10.11
CA VAL A 13 6.55 -14.87 -10.79
C VAL A 13 6.37 -14.92 -12.32
N PHE A 14 5.13 -14.79 -12.82
CA PHE A 14 4.87 -14.84 -14.25
C PHE A 14 5.23 -13.51 -14.95
N PRO A 15 5.81 -13.49 -16.17
CA PRO A 15 6.33 -12.26 -16.81
C PRO A 15 5.32 -11.12 -17.06
N CYS A 16 4.03 -11.45 -17.12
CA CYS A 16 2.93 -10.50 -17.28
C CYS A 16 2.11 -10.38 -16.00
N GLU A 17 1.53 -9.19 -15.81
CA GLU A 17 0.58 -8.93 -14.73
C GLU A 17 -0.61 -9.89 -14.76
N ARG A 18 -1.20 -10.05 -13.58
CA ARG A 18 -2.33 -10.94 -13.32
C ARG A 18 -3.48 -10.13 -12.76
N LEU A 19 -4.69 -10.57 -13.09
CA LEU A 19 -5.91 -9.98 -12.57
C LEU A 19 -6.08 -10.33 -11.10
N GLY A 20 -6.19 -9.30 -10.26
CA GLY A 20 -6.38 -9.40 -8.81
C GLY A 20 -7.84 -9.42 -8.38
N MET A 21 -8.05 -9.11 -7.10
CA MET A 21 -9.39 -9.07 -6.50
C MET A 21 -10.30 -8.00 -7.12
N GLY A 22 -9.74 -6.88 -7.58
CA GLY A 22 -10.50 -5.84 -8.27
C GLY A 22 -11.15 -6.35 -9.55
N ALA A 23 -10.44 -7.17 -10.32
CA ALA A 23 -10.99 -7.79 -11.53
C ALA A 23 -12.12 -8.78 -11.21
N PHE A 24 -11.94 -9.60 -10.17
CA PHE A 24 -12.99 -10.51 -9.70
C PHE A 24 -14.24 -9.75 -9.26
N ARG A 25 -14.06 -8.67 -8.48
CA ARG A 25 -15.15 -7.79 -8.07
C ARG A 25 -15.89 -7.21 -9.28
N ILE A 26 -15.16 -6.64 -10.25
CA ILE A 26 -15.76 -6.04 -11.46
C ILE A 26 -16.57 -7.08 -12.24
N ALA A 27 -16.06 -8.30 -12.39
CA ALA A 27 -16.77 -9.37 -13.06
C ALA A 27 -18.07 -9.74 -12.32
N LEU A 28 -18.01 -9.87 -10.99
CA LEU A 28 -19.17 -10.18 -10.16
C LEU A 28 -20.22 -9.06 -10.18
N GLU A 29 -19.79 -7.81 -10.03
CA GLU A 29 -20.63 -6.62 -10.13
C GLU A 29 -21.33 -6.54 -11.51
N SER A 30 -20.58 -6.82 -12.58
CA SER A 30 -21.12 -6.81 -13.95
C SER A 30 -22.23 -7.84 -14.15
N ILE A 31 -22.09 -9.03 -13.56
CA ILE A 31 -23.13 -10.07 -13.62
C ILE A 31 -24.32 -9.67 -12.75
N PHE A 32 -24.07 -9.27 -11.50
CA PHE A 32 -25.10 -8.90 -10.53
C PHE A 32 -26.01 -7.77 -11.06
N ASN A 33 -25.40 -6.71 -11.60
CA ASN A 33 -26.12 -5.53 -12.09
C ASN A 33 -26.95 -5.82 -13.35
N ARG A 34 -26.71 -6.93 -14.06
CA ARG A 34 -27.53 -7.36 -15.20
C ARG A 34 -28.79 -8.11 -14.80
N ILE A 35 -28.76 -8.80 -13.66
CA ILE A 35 -29.86 -9.65 -13.20
C ILE A 35 -30.72 -8.98 -12.11
N HIS A 36 -30.24 -7.89 -11.52
CA HIS A 36 -30.94 -7.14 -10.47
C HIS A 36 -31.17 -5.68 -10.88
N HIS A 37 -32.29 -5.10 -10.44
CA HIS A 37 -32.62 -3.68 -10.68
C HIS A 37 -31.85 -2.70 -9.80
N LYS A 38 -31.24 -3.19 -8.71
CA LYS A 38 -30.38 -2.40 -7.83
C LYS A 38 -28.92 -2.81 -8.05
N PRO A 39 -27.97 -1.87 -8.05
CA PRO A 39 -26.56 -2.19 -8.19
C PRO A 39 -26.05 -3.00 -7.00
N LEU A 40 -24.95 -3.74 -7.21
CA LEU A 40 -24.26 -4.45 -6.15
C LEU A 40 -23.72 -3.46 -5.11
N GLU A 41 -24.23 -3.55 -3.88
CA GLU A 41 -23.66 -2.84 -2.74
C GLU A 41 -22.53 -3.68 -2.11
N TYR A 42 -21.32 -3.12 -2.11
CA TYR A 42 -20.15 -3.76 -1.51
C TYR A 42 -19.27 -2.76 -0.79
N THR A 43 -18.46 -3.27 0.12
CA THR A 43 -17.37 -2.54 0.76
C THR A 43 -16.07 -3.23 0.40
N SER A 44 -15.10 -2.47 -0.08
CA SER A 44 -13.74 -2.97 -0.29
C SER A 44 -12.80 -2.42 0.78
N PHE A 45 -11.97 -3.31 1.31
CA PHE A 45 -10.85 -2.98 2.18
C PHE A 45 -9.54 -3.09 1.38
N GLY A 46 -8.43 -2.78 2.05
CA GLY A 46 -7.12 -2.75 1.41
C GLY A 46 -6.72 -1.36 0.91
N LYS A 47 -5.47 -1.26 0.47
CA LYS A 47 -4.93 -0.06 -0.15
C LYS A 47 -5.74 0.25 -1.43
N PRO A 48 -5.88 1.52 -1.83
CA PRO A 48 -5.26 2.73 -1.27
C PRO A 48 -6.01 3.35 -0.09
N ASN A 49 -6.96 2.66 0.55
CA ASN A 49 -7.73 3.26 1.65
C ASN A 49 -6.81 3.68 2.83
N PRO A 50 -6.78 4.97 3.23
CA PRO A 50 -5.88 5.46 4.29
C PRO A 50 -6.15 4.82 5.66
N GLU A 51 -7.36 4.30 5.91
CA GLU A 51 -7.66 3.58 7.16
C GLU A 51 -6.82 2.32 7.33
N VAL A 52 -6.39 1.69 6.22
CA VAL A 52 -5.48 0.52 6.27
C VAL A 52 -4.10 0.93 6.77
N PHE A 53 -3.61 2.10 6.36
CA PHE A 53 -2.34 2.66 6.82
C PHE A 53 -2.40 3.07 8.29
N LYS A 54 -3.47 3.74 8.72
CA LYS A 54 -3.69 4.05 10.15
C LYS A 54 -3.75 2.80 11.02
N ASN A 55 -4.41 1.75 10.53
CA ASN A 55 -4.46 0.48 11.23
C ASN A 55 -3.06 -0.18 11.30
N ALA A 56 -2.30 -0.17 10.20
CA ALA A 56 -0.92 -0.66 10.18
C ALA A 56 -0.03 0.10 11.17
N GLU A 57 -0.12 1.44 11.22
CA GLU A 57 0.58 2.26 12.20
C GLU A 57 0.20 1.88 13.64
N SER A 58 -1.10 1.67 13.92
CA SER A 58 -1.56 1.25 15.25
C SER A 58 -1.00 -0.12 15.66
N ILE A 59 -0.95 -1.08 14.73
CA ILE A 59 -0.38 -2.41 14.99
C ILE A 59 1.13 -2.30 15.27
N LEU A 60 1.86 -1.51 14.48
CA LEU A 60 3.29 -1.29 14.70
C LEU A 60 3.56 -0.64 16.06
N LYS A 61 2.73 0.32 16.50
CA LYS A 61 2.81 0.90 17.86
C LYS A 61 2.60 -0.15 18.95
N GLN A 62 1.66 -1.07 18.75
CA GLN A 62 1.40 -2.15 19.71
C GLN A 62 2.58 -3.11 19.81
N LEU A 63 3.17 -3.51 18.68
CA LEU A 63 4.33 -4.41 18.64
C LEU A 63 5.55 -3.81 19.37
N LEU A 64 5.82 -2.51 19.18
CA LEU A 64 6.90 -1.83 19.91
C LEU A 64 6.69 -1.85 21.43
N ASN A 65 5.43 -1.69 21.88
CA ASN A 65 5.12 -1.70 23.32
C ASN A 65 5.24 -3.11 23.93
N GLU A 66 5.02 -4.17 23.14
CA GLU A 66 5.18 -5.56 23.60
C GLU A 66 6.66 -5.94 23.78
N ASP A 67 7.53 -5.48 22.89
CA ASP A 67 8.98 -5.72 22.95
C ASP A 67 9.68 -4.82 24.00
N HIS A 68 9.08 -3.67 24.35
CA HIS A 68 9.64 -2.70 25.31
C HIS A 68 8.78 -2.52 26.57
N LYS A 69 8.63 -3.59 27.38
CA LYS A 69 7.85 -3.56 28.63
C LYS A 69 8.36 -2.61 29.73
N ASP A 70 9.55 -2.00 29.58
CA ASP A 70 10.23 -1.25 30.64
C ASP A 70 10.22 0.28 30.50
N THR A 71 9.59 0.87 29.48
CA THR A 71 9.59 2.35 29.35
C THR A 71 8.21 2.96 29.61
N ILE A 72 8.05 3.45 30.84
CA ILE A 72 6.92 4.25 31.33
C ILE A 72 6.68 5.46 30.41
N ASN A 73 5.45 5.58 29.88
CA ASN A 73 4.86 6.82 29.34
C ASN A 73 5.63 7.59 28.25
N ASN A 74 6.07 6.93 27.18
CA ASN A 74 6.30 7.65 25.93
C ASN A 74 5.30 7.16 24.88
N SER A 75 4.42 8.06 24.42
CA SER A 75 3.70 7.90 23.16
C SER A 75 4.77 7.78 22.07
N HIS A 76 5.19 6.54 21.76
CA HIS A 76 6.10 6.27 20.65
C HIS A 76 5.39 6.66 19.36
N HIS A 77 5.65 7.90 18.93
CA HIS A 77 5.25 8.38 17.62
C HIS A 77 6.35 7.99 16.65
N PHE A 78 5.98 7.35 15.54
CA PHE A 78 6.92 7.10 14.46
C PHE A 78 7.28 8.44 13.80
N GLU A 79 8.57 8.74 13.68
CA GLU A 79 9.01 9.90 12.92
C GLU A 79 8.76 9.69 11.42
N THR A 80 9.10 8.50 10.93
CA THR A 80 8.85 8.09 9.53
C THR A 80 8.41 6.61 9.48
N LEU A 81 7.40 6.31 8.66
CA LEU A 81 7.01 4.96 8.26
C LEU A 81 7.16 4.81 6.74
N TYR A 82 7.97 3.85 6.31
CA TYR A 82 8.27 3.64 4.89
C TYR A 82 7.27 2.67 4.24
N MET A 83 6.43 3.17 3.34
CA MET A 83 5.65 2.33 2.44
C MET A 83 6.48 2.04 1.19
N VAL A 84 7.02 0.82 1.10
CA VAL A 84 7.75 0.34 -0.08
C VAL A 84 6.80 -0.52 -0.92
N GLY A 85 6.55 -0.13 -2.17
CA GLY A 85 5.62 -0.85 -3.05
C GLY A 85 5.83 -0.53 -4.53
N ASP A 86 5.19 -1.28 -5.40
CA ASP A 86 5.37 -1.23 -6.86
C ASP A 86 4.16 -0.67 -7.61
N ASN A 87 3.03 -0.43 -6.92
CA ASN A 87 1.81 0.05 -7.57
C ASN A 87 1.51 1.51 -7.19
N PRO A 88 1.68 2.48 -8.11
CA PRO A 88 1.47 3.90 -7.82
C PRO A 88 0.04 4.23 -7.38
N SER A 89 -0.95 3.60 -8.02
CA SER A 89 -2.37 3.86 -7.77
C SER A 89 -2.89 3.27 -6.45
N VAL A 90 -2.07 2.44 -5.80
CA VAL A 90 -2.42 1.65 -4.62
C VAL A 90 -1.50 1.98 -3.45
N ASP A 91 -0.21 1.68 -3.57
CA ASP A 91 0.80 1.83 -2.52
C ASP A 91 1.10 3.30 -2.26
N VAL A 92 1.54 3.99 -3.32
CA VAL A 92 1.95 5.39 -3.24
C VAL A 92 0.75 6.29 -2.93
N LYS A 93 -0.36 6.09 -3.66
CA LYS A 93 -1.61 6.81 -3.38
C LYS A 93 -2.07 6.61 -1.94
N GLY A 94 -2.02 5.38 -1.43
CA GLY A 94 -2.45 5.07 -0.07
C GLY A 94 -1.59 5.74 0.99
N ALA A 95 -0.26 5.64 0.86
CA ALA A 95 0.69 6.30 1.77
C ALA A 95 0.50 7.83 1.76
N ARG A 96 0.36 8.42 0.58
CA ARG A 96 0.13 9.87 0.44
C ARG A 96 -1.19 10.33 1.04
N GLN A 97 -2.26 9.54 0.89
CA GLN A 97 -3.56 9.85 1.49
C GLN A 97 -3.56 9.67 3.01
N ALA A 98 -2.76 8.75 3.54
CA ALA A 98 -2.56 8.57 4.97
C ALA A 98 -1.79 9.76 5.59
N GLY A 99 -0.85 10.34 4.84
CA GLY A 99 -0.05 11.48 5.28
C GLY A 99 1.01 11.09 6.31
N HIS A 100 1.58 12.06 7.01
CA HIS A 100 2.58 11.83 8.07
C HIS A 100 2.09 10.73 9.05
N PRO A 101 2.93 9.73 9.41
CA PRO A 101 4.37 9.59 9.14
C PRO A 101 4.75 8.84 7.86
N TRP A 102 3.81 8.57 6.97
CA TRP A 102 4.06 7.75 5.80
C TRP A 102 4.93 8.44 4.75
N PHE A 103 6.01 7.76 4.37
CA PHE A 103 6.91 8.10 3.29
C PHE A 103 6.88 7.00 2.23
N SER A 104 6.60 7.35 0.98
CA SER A 104 6.41 6.40 -0.11
C SER A 104 7.69 6.16 -0.92
N ILE A 105 8.07 4.89 -1.07
CA ILE A 105 9.15 4.44 -1.95
C ILE A 105 8.55 3.54 -3.04
N LEU A 106 8.64 3.97 -4.29
CA LEU A 106 8.15 3.22 -5.45
C LEU A 106 9.29 2.40 -6.06
N THR A 107 9.10 1.09 -6.19
CA THR A 107 10.05 0.18 -6.85
C THR A 107 9.72 -0.02 -8.33
N GLY A 108 10.75 -0.08 -9.18
CA GLY A 108 10.64 -0.19 -10.64
C GLY A 108 10.61 -1.61 -11.22
N THR A 109 10.52 -2.65 -10.38
CA THR A 109 10.68 -4.06 -10.79
C THR A 109 9.42 -4.77 -11.23
N CYS A 110 8.22 -4.25 -10.92
CA CYS A 110 6.98 -5.03 -10.96
C CYS A 110 5.86 -4.36 -11.77
N VAL A 111 4.74 -3.95 -11.13
CA VAL A 111 3.62 -3.25 -11.81
C VAL A 111 4.10 -1.94 -12.39
N PHE A 112 4.83 -1.15 -11.61
CA PHE A 112 5.58 -0.02 -12.13
C PHE A 112 6.89 -0.49 -12.77
N ARG A 113 7.13 -0.08 -14.03
CA ARG A 113 8.34 -0.40 -14.81
C ARG A 113 9.07 0.85 -15.33
N GLY A 114 8.87 1.99 -14.67
CA GLY A 114 9.51 3.25 -15.00
C GLY A 114 10.78 3.50 -14.18
N LYS A 115 11.66 4.36 -14.69
CA LYS A 115 12.79 4.93 -13.94
C LYS A 115 12.49 6.30 -13.34
N GLU A 116 11.60 7.02 -13.98
CA GLU A 116 11.12 8.31 -13.50
C GLU A 116 9.93 8.11 -12.56
N ASN A 117 9.46 9.18 -11.92
CA ASN A 117 8.33 9.08 -11.02
C ASN A 117 7.00 8.96 -11.78
N HIS A 118 6.02 8.29 -11.19
CA HIS A 118 4.69 8.17 -11.82
C HIS A 118 4.01 9.54 -11.91
N THR A 119 3.46 9.89 -13.08
CA THR A 119 2.93 11.23 -13.36
C THR A 119 1.76 11.62 -12.44
N ASP A 120 0.78 10.72 -12.28
CA ASP A 120 -0.43 11.03 -11.50
C ASP A 120 -0.30 10.73 -10.01
N TYR A 121 0.66 9.86 -9.65
CA TYR A 121 0.85 9.34 -8.29
C TYR A 121 2.34 9.33 -7.95
N PRO A 122 3.02 10.49 -7.94
CA PRO A 122 4.43 10.52 -7.66
C PRO A 122 4.71 10.11 -6.22
N ALA A 123 5.69 9.21 -6.05
CA ALA A 123 6.22 8.78 -4.77
C ALA A 123 7.25 9.79 -4.24
N ASP A 124 7.59 9.69 -2.96
CA ASP A 124 8.63 10.54 -2.37
C ASP A 124 10.04 10.11 -2.81
N LYS A 125 10.22 8.82 -3.10
CA LYS A 125 11.43 8.24 -3.68
C LYS A 125 11.08 7.15 -4.69
N VAL A 126 11.83 7.08 -5.78
CA VAL A 126 11.82 5.98 -6.74
C VAL A 126 13.17 5.27 -6.68
N VAL A 127 13.15 3.95 -6.68
CA VAL A 127 14.33 3.07 -6.70
C VAL A 127 14.05 1.88 -7.60
N ASP A 128 15.09 1.18 -8.06
CA ASP A 128 14.88 0.02 -8.93
C ASP A 128 14.42 -1.18 -8.09
N THR A 129 15.03 -1.41 -6.92
CA THR A 129 14.81 -2.64 -6.13
C THR A 129 14.44 -2.38 -4.67
N VAL A 130 13.94 -3.42 -3.98
CA VAL A 130 13.73 -3.38 -2.52
C VAL A 130 15.06 -3.23 -1.77
N GLU A 131 16.16 -3.81 -2.29
CA GLU A 131 17.49 -3.66 -1.72
C GLU A 131 17.91 -2.19 -1.69
N GLU A 132 17.75 -1.49 -2.81
CA GLU A 132 18.00 -0.04 -2.90
C GLU A 132 17.07 0.78 -2.01
N ALA A 133 15.81 0.36 -1.83
CA ALA A 133 14.88 0.99 -0.90
C ALA A 133 15.43 0.92 0.54
N VAL A 134 15.90 -0.26 0.96
CA VAL A 134 16.48 -0.47 2.29
C VAL A 134 17.77 0.31 2.45
N GLU A 135 18.67 0.28 1.46
CA GLU A 135 19.92 1.06 1.50
C GLU A 135 19.64 2.56 1.62
N TYR A 136 18.67 3.08 0.85
CA TYR A 136 18.24 4.47 0.95
C TYR A 136 17.71 4.82 2.36
N ILE A 137 16.89 3.93 2.96
CA ILE A 137 16.35 4.13 4.31
C ILE A 137 17.48 4.21 5.33
N LEU A 138 18.42 3.25 5.32
CA LEU A 138 19.54 3.22 6.26
C LEU A 138 20.41 4.48 6.15
N GLN A 139 20.77 4.87 4.92
CA GLN A 139 21.55 6.09 4.67
C GLN A 139 20.83 7.35 5.15
N ARG A 140 19.51 7.44 4.95
CA ARG A 140 18.71 8.60 5.32
C ARG A 140 18.52 8.72 6.84
N GLU A 141 18.31 7.60 7.51
CA GLU A 141 18.12 7.54 8.98
C GLU A 141 19.46 7.54 9.74
N ALA A 142 20.59 7.64 9.02
CA ALA A 142 21.96 7.61 9.57
C ALA A 142 22.27 6.35 10.38
N ILE A 143 21.78 5.20 9.92
CA ILE A 143 22.01 3.85 10.48
C ILE A 143 23.10 3.12 9.69
#